data_AF-A0A9D2M633-F1
#
_entry.id   AF-A0A9D2M633-F1
#
_cell.length_a   1.000
_cell.length_b   1.000
_cell.length_c   1.000
_cell.angle_alpha   90.00
_cell.angle_beta   90.00
_cell.angle_gamma   90.00
#
_symmetry.space_group_name_H-M   'P 1'
#
loop_
_entity.id
_entity.type
_entity.pdbx_description
1 polymer ?
#
loop_
_entity_poly.entity_id
_entity_poly.type
_entity_poly.pdbx_seq_one_letter_code
_entity_poly.pdbx_strand_id
1 'polypeptide(L)' 'VQGIADVVLVFADHAEILDYKTDRSQDPAFYIQSYAKQLQLYRYAFAMRLGVPVTKLTIYSTTLAQEIDIPLA' A
#
# COMPACT_ATOMS: atom_id res chain seq x y z
N VAL A 1 -12.05 12.32 0.39
CA VAL A 1 -10.69 12.09 0.92
C VAL A 1 -9.69 12.43 -0.17
N GLN A 2 -8.63 13.17 0.17
CA GLN A 2 -7.49 13.44 -0.71
C GLN A 2 -6.25 12.74 -0.13
N GLY A 3 -5.45 12.13 -0.98
CA GLY A 3 -4.20 11.47 -0.61
C GLY A 3 -3.41 11.10 -1.85
N ILE A 4 -2.09 10.99 -1.71
CA ILE A 4 -1.15 10.61 -2.77
C ILE A 4 -0.63 9.22 -2.42
N ALA A 5 -0.68 8.30 -3.37
CA ALA A 5 0.07 7.05 -3.29
C ALA A 5 1.50 7.32 -3.81
N ASP A 6 2.51 6.81 -3.11
CA ASP A 6 3.90 7.03 -3.51
C ASP A 6 4.21 6.37 -4.86
N VAL A 7 3.80 5.10 -5.01
CA VAL A 7 3.99 4.32 -6.23
C VAL A 7 2.74 3.50 -6.54
N VAL A 8 2.32 3.56 -7.81
CA VAL A 8 1.30 2.66 -8.37
C VAL A 8 1.90 1.99 -9.59
N LEU A 9 2.05 0.67 -9.53
CA LEU A 9 2.48 -0.17 -10.64
C LEU A 9 1.23 -0.63 -11.39
N VAL A 10 1.18 -0.41 -12.71
CA VAL A 10 0.03 -0.76 -13.54
C VAL A 10 0.44 -1.81 -14.56
N PHE A 11 -0.28 -2.93 -14.53
CA PHE A 11 -0.12 -4.06 -15.44
C PHE A 11 -1.32 -4.15 -16.39
N ALA A 12 -1.31 -5.14 -17.28
CA ALA A 12 -2.37 -5.31 -18.27
C ALA A 12 -3.75 -5.62 -17.64
N ASP A 13 -3.78 -6.35 -16.53
CA ASP A 13 -5.00 -6.88 -15.90
C ASP A 13 -5.16 -6.46 -14.43
N HIS A 14 -4.17 -5.80 -13.83
CA HIS A 14 -4.22 -5.37 -12.43
C HIS A 14 -3.29 -4.18 -12.15
N ALA A 15 -3.35 -3.68 -10.92
CA ALA A 15 -2.41 -2.72 -10.38
C ALA A 15 -1.91 -3.16 -8.99
N GLU A 16 -0.76 -2.62 -8.60
CA GLU A 16 -0.18 -2.79 -7.26
C GLU A 16 0.18 -1.43 -6.67
N ILE A 17 0.10 -1.29 -5.34
CA ILE A 17 0.44 -0.05 -4.64
C ILE A 17 1.59 -0.34 -3.67
N LEU A 18 2.60 0.52 -3.72
CA LEU A 18 3.73 0.55 -2.80
C LEU A 18 3.82 1.94 -2.14
N ASP A 19 4.02 1.94 -0.82
CA ASP A 19 4.18 3.14 -0.02
C ASP A 19 5.45 3.04 0.84
N TYR A 20 6.22 4.12 0.92
CA TYR A 20 7.48 4.13 1.67
C TYR A 20 7.27 4.69 3.07
N LYS A 21 7.79 3.99 4.08
CA LYS A 21 7.72 4.44 5.48
C LYS A 21 9.07 4.54 6.14
N THR A 22 9.28 5.68 6.79
CA THR A 22 10.49 6.02 7.55
C THR A 22 10.28 5.93 9.07
N ASP A 23 9.17 5.35 9.51
CA ASP A 23 8.92 5.07 10.93
C ASP A 23 10.07 4.27 11.53
N ARG A 24 10.36 4.49 12.82
CA ARG A 24 11.45 3.80 13.53
C ARG A 24 11.01 2.47 14.18
N SER A 25 9.78 2.04 13.96
CA SER A 25 9.28 0.78 14.52
C SER A 25 10.03 -0.40 13.91
N GLN A 26 10.48 -1.30 14.78
CA GLN A 26 11.09 -2.58 14.42
C GLN A 26 10.07 -3.73 14.37
N ASP A 27 8.80 -3.45 14.67
CA ASP A 27 7.70 -4.43 14.64
C ASP A 27 6.91 -4.29 13.33
N PRO A 28 6.87 -5.31 12.45
CA PRO A 28 6.05 -5.28 11.24
C PRO A 28 4.55 -5.07 11.49
N ALA A 29 4.02 -5.57 12.62
CA ALA A 29 2.60 -5.45 12.94
C ALA A 29 2.17 -4.00 13.16
N PHE A 30 3.08 -3.15 13.63
CA PHE A 30 2.86 -1.70 13.74
C PHE A 30 2.43 -1.08 12.41
N TYR A 31 3.08 -1.45 11.31
CA TYR A 31 2.80 -0.86 9.99
C TYR A 31 1.43 -1.29 9.47
N ILE A 32 1.07 -2.56 9.65
CA ILE A 32 -0.25 -3.08 9.29
C ILE A 32 -1.34 -2.33 10.07
N GLN A 33 -1.21 -2.26 11.40
CA GLN A 33 -2.21 -1.61 12.25
C GLN A 33 -2.34 -0.10 11.96
N SER A 34 -1.23 0.57 11.66
CA SER A 34 -1.21 2.02 11.45
C SER A 34 -1.69 2.43 10.06
N TYR A 35 -1.41 1.63 9.03
CA TYR A 35 -1.54 2.07 7.63
C TYR A 35 -2.52 1.26 6.78
N ALA A 36 -2.97 0.07 7.22
CA ALA A 36 -3.84 -0.78 6.40
C ALA A 36 -5.10 -0.04 5.91
N LYS A 37 -5.83 0.64 6.79
CA LYS A 37 -7.06 1.36 6.44
C LYS A 37 -6.84 2.43 5.36
N GLN A 38 -5.71 3.14 5.42
CA GLN A 38 -5.37 4.16 4.42
C GLN A 38 -5.06 3.51 3.06
N LEU A 39 -4.24 2.47 3.03
CA LEU A 39 -3.88 1.78 1.79
C LEU A 39 -5.07 1.05 1.16
N GLN A 40 -5.99 0.53 1.98
CA GLN A 40 -7.26 -0.03 1.51
C GLN A 40 -8.17 1.03 0.88
N LEU A 41 -8.15 2.28 1.38
CA LEU A 41 -8.87 3.37 0.74
C LEU A 41 -8.28 3.70 -0.64
N TYR A 42 -6.94 3.72 -0.76
CA TYR A 42 -6.27 3.90 -2.04
C TYR A 42 -6.60 2.76 -3.01
N ARG A 43 -6.57 1.51 -2.55
CA ARG A 43 -6.97 0.33 -3.31
C ARG A 43 -8.33 0.56 -4.00
N TYR A 44 -9.33 1.00 -3.24
CA TYR A 44 -10.67 1.26 -3.76
C TYR A 44 -10.69 2.40 -4.78
N ALA A 45 -10.06 3.54 -4.46
CA ALA A 45 -10.03 4.71 -5.34
C ALA A 45 -9.30 4.42 -6.67
N PHE A 46 -8.15 3.75 -6.61
CA PHE A 46 -7.36 3.41 -7.81
C PHE A 46 -8.01 2.32 -8.64
N ALA A 47 -8.63 1.30 -8.02
CA ALA A 47 -9.34 0.27 -8.78
C ALA A 47 -10.46 0.89 -9.64
N MET A 48 -11.23 1.84 -9.09
CA MET A 48 -12.24 2.57 -9.85
C MET A 48 -11.63 3.46 -10.94
N ARG A 49 -10.52 4.13 -10.64
CA ARG A 49 -9.90 5.09 -11.56
C ARG A 49 -9.20 4.41 -12.74
N LEU A 50 -8.56 3.27 -12.50
CA LEU A 50 -7.76 2.54 -13.50
C LEU A 50 -8.59 1.52 -14.29
N GLY A 51 -9.74 1.10 -13.78
CA GLY A 51 -10.59 0.09 -14.44
C GLY A 51 -10.06 -1.34 -14.33
N VAL A 52 -8.99 -1.55 -13.54
CA VAL A 52 -8.41 -2.85 -13.20
C VAL A 52 -8.33 -3.00 -11.68
N PRO A 53 -8.46 -4.20 -11.11
CA PRO A 53 -8.32 -4.40 -9.68
C PRO A 53 -6.91 -4.04 -9.21
N VAL A 54 -6.81 -3.43 -8.03
CA VAL A 54 -5.54 -3.45 -7.29
C VAL A 54 -5.44 -4.83 -6.62
N THR A 55 -4.32 -5.54 -6.72
CA THR A 55 -4.18 -6.92 -6.20
C THR A 55 -3.12 -7.05 -5.11
N LYS A 56 -2.23 -6.05 -4.97
CA LYS A 56 -1.21 -6.03 -3.91
C LYS A 56 -1.11 -4.64 -3.29
N LEU A 57 -0.95 -4.62 -1.96
CA LEU A 57 -0.66 -3.43 -1.16
C LEU A 57 0.60 -3.74 -0.35
N THR A 58 1.62 -2.90 -0.48
CA THR A 58 2.90 -3.12 0.19
C THR A 58 3.40 -1.84 0.82
N ILE A 59 4.04 -1.96 1.98
CA ILE A 59 4.86 -0.92 2.57
C ILE A 59 6.33 -1.34 2.49
N TYR A 60 7.20 -0.48 1.99
CA TYR A 60 8.64 -0.63 2.22
C TYR A 60 9.04 0.18 3.46
N SER A 61 9.46 -0.50 4.51
CA SER A 61 10.01 0.16 5.71
C SER A 61 11.50 0.38 5.54
N THR A 62 11.95 1.63 5.58
CA THR A 62 13.38 1.93 5.52
C THR A 62 14.13 1.49 6.77
N THR A 63 13.44 1.44 7.92
CA THR A 63 14.02 1.00 9.20
C THR A 63 14.26 -0.50 9.23
N LEU A 64 13.33 -1.26 8.65
CA LEU A 64 13.45 -2.72 8.55
C LEU A 64 14.17 -3.16 7.27
N ALA A 65 14.39 -2.24 6.33
CA ALA A 65 14.92 -2.48 4.99
C ALA A 65 14.17 -3.60 4.24
N GLN A 66 12.85 -3.70 4.47
CA GLN A 66 12.04 -4.79 3.96
C GLN A 66 10.65 -4.33 3.52
N GLU A 67 10.06 -5.14 2.64
CA GLU A 67 8.66 -5.04 2.26
C GLU A 67 7.76 -5.73 3.31
N ILE A 68 6.60 -5.12 3.55
CA ILE A 68 5.54 -5.62 4.41
C ILE A 68 4.26 -5.65 3.58
N ASP A 69 3.72 -6.84 3.36
CA ASP A 69 2.43 -7.00 2.70
C ASP A 69 1.30 -6.55 3.62
N ILE A 70 0.40 -5.76 3.06
CA ILE A 70 -0.74 -5.20 3.76
C ILE A 70 -1.99 -5.97 3.35
N PRO A 71 -2.78 -6.48 4.31
CA PRO A 71 -4.03 -7.16 4.01
C PRO A 71 -4.97 -6.31 3.17
N LEU A 72 -5.55 -6.94 2.14
CA LEU A 72 -6.51 -6.28 1.25
C LEU A 72 -7.88 -6.04 1.91
N ALA A 73 -8.15 -6.73 3.03
CA ALA A 73 -9.34 -6.68 3.87
C ALA A 73 -8.93 -6.55 5.34
#